data_AF-A0A3M8QVI7-F1
#
_entry.id   AF-A0A3M8QVI7-F1
#
_cell.length_a   1.000
_cell.length_b   1.000
_cell.length_c   1.000
_cell.angle_alpha   90.00
_cell.angle_beta   90.00
_cell.angle_gamma   90.00
#
_symmetry.space_group_name_H-M   'P 1'
#
loop_
_entity.id
_entity.type
_entity.pdbx_description
1 polymer ?
#
loop_
_entity_poly.entity_id
_entity_poly.type
_entity_poly.pdbx_seq_one_letter_code
_entity_poly.pdbx_strand_id
1 'polypeptide(L)'
;MAFDPEVVHSAVTLDTATRQTLRTQWSSLMELAVWGEIKSSQIGLLPKLRKRALDLGEKLRSYAGDRRWIPHPREQIKNALSGSLQVREALDKVAELVQGVDGGNECAAFHSGWDALRRTLEADIAPREARLVRLLDAQYQEEV
;
A
#
# COMPACT_ATOMS: atom_id res chain seq x y z
N MET A 1 11.03 -23.41 -17.85
CA MET A 1 11.15 -22.49 -19.01
C MET A 1 11.26 -21.04 -18.51
N ALA A 2 11.71 -20.09 -19.34
CA ALA A 2 11.83 -18.68 -18.92
C ALA A 2 10.45 -18.01 -18.79
N PHE A 3 10.26 -17.15 -17.80
CA PHE A 3 9.07 -16.30 -17.69
C PHE A 3 8.82 -15.51 -18.97
N ASP A 4 7.56 -15.39 -19.39
CA ASP A 4 7.15 -14.38 -20.37
C ASP A 4 7.26 -12.98 -19.73
N PRO A 5 8.18 -12.11 -20.21
CA PRO A 5 8.38 -10.79 -19.63
C PRO A 5 7.13 -9.90 -19.67
N GLU A 6 6.27 -10.03 -20.67
CA GLU A 6 5.05 -9.21 -20.80
C GLU A 6 3.97 -9.65 -19.80
N VAL A 7 3.84 -10.97 -19.59
CA VAL A 7 2.95 -11.52 -18.56
C VAL A 7 3.40 -11.06 -17.18
N VAL A 8 4.70 -11.10 -16.88
CA VAL A 8 5.24 -10.61 -15.62
C VAL A 8 5.05 -9.11 -15.48
N HIS A 9 5.36 -8.33 -16.52
CA HIS A 9 5.22 -6.88 -16.50
C HIS A 9 3.77 -6.46 -16.19
N SER A 10 2.80 -7.06 -16.87
CA SER A 10 1.37 -6.79 -16.62
C SER A 10 0.90 -7.24 -15.24
N ALA A 11 1.55 -8.22 -14.61
CA ALA A 11 1.21 -8.69 -13.27
C ALA A 11 1.81 -7.82 -12.16
N VAL A 12 3.02 -7.30 -12.36
CA VAL A 12 3.70 -6.46 -11.37
C VAL A 12 3.33 -4.97 -11.48
N THR A 13 2.62 -4.57 -12.53
CA THR A 13 2.28 -3.16 -12.80
C THR A 13 1.05 -2.69 -12.04
N LEU A 14 1.21 -1.54 -11.38
CA LEU A 14 0.19 -0.63 -10.87
C LEU A 14 -0.90 -0.30 -11.90
N ASP A 15 -2.18 -0.67 -11.80
CA ASP A 15 -3.14 0.00 -12.70
C ASP A 15 -3.19 1.51 -12.39
N THR A 16 -3.34 2.33 -13.43
CA THR A 16 -3.16 3.79 -13.29
C THR A 16 -4.27 4.43 -12.46
N ALA A 17 -5.50 3.89 -12.53
CA ALA A 17 -6.65 4.41 -11.81
C ALA A 17 -6.53 4.15 -10.30
N THR A 18 -6.15 2.94 -9.90
CA THR A 18 -5.88 2.57 -8.52
C THR A 18 -4.69 3.35 -7.98
N ARG A 19 -3.59 3.46 -8.75
CA ARG A 19 -2.45 4.30 -8.35
C ARG A 19 -2.87 5.74 -8.06
N GLN A 20 -3.68 6.34 -8.92
CA GLN A 20 -4.16 7.71 -8.73
C GLN A 20 -5.09 7.81 -7.53
N THR A 21 -6.00 6.84 -7.35
CA THR A 21 -6.92 6.77 -6.22
C THR A 21 -6.18 6.70 -4.89
N LEU A 22 -5.21 5.79 -4.78
CA LEU A 22 -4.36 5.63 -3.59
C LEU A 22 -3.57 6.89 -3.28
N ARG A 23 -2.99 7.53 -4.31
CA ARG A 23 -2.27 8.80 -4.16
C ARG A 23 -3.19 9.89 -3.61
N THR A 24 -4.38 10.06 -4.21
CA THR A 24 -5.34 11.07 -3.77
C THR A 24 -5.79 10.81 -2.32
N GLN A 25 -6.21 9.59 -2.00
CA GLN A 25 -6.65 9.22 -0.65
C GLN A 25 -5.56 9.45 0.40
N TRP A 26 -4.32 9.01 0.13
CA TRP A 26 -3.20 9.24 1.03
C TRP A 26 -2.87 10.74 1.19
N SER A 27 -2.87 11.52 0.10
CA SER A 27 -2.62 12.96 0.19
C SER A 27 -3.71 13.69 0.99
N SER A 28 -4.98 13.34 0.80
CA SER A 28 -6.08 13.90 1.61
C SER A 28 -5.95 13.53 3.09
N LEU A 29 -5.52 12.31 3.41
CA LEU A 29 -5.23 11.92 4.79
C LEU A 29 -4.08 12.72 5.41
N MET A 30 -3.02 12.97 4.65
CA MET A 30 -1.92 13.80 5.13
C MET A 30 -2.34 15.26 5.35
N GLU A 31 -3.20 15.80 4.49
CA GLU A 31 -3.78 17.13 4.66
C GLU A 31 -4.55 17.23 5.98
N LEU A 32 -5.46 16.28 6.22
CA LEU A 32 -6.22 16.21 7.48
C LEU A 32 -5.32 15.99 8.69
N ALA A 33 -4.29 15.16 8.58
CA ALA A 33 -3.39 14.86 9.69
C ALA A 33 -2.54 16.07 10.10
N VAL A 34 -2.13 16.91 9.15
CA VAL A 34 -1.22 18.03 9.38
C VAL A 34 -1.99 19.33 9.64
N TRP A 35 -2.99 19.62 8.82
CA TRP A 35 -3.70 20.91 8.82
C TRP A 35 -5.12 20.82 9.39
N GLY A 36 -5.73 19.64 9.40
CA GLY A 36 -7.05 19.43 9.99
C GLY A 36 -7.03 19.52 11.51
N GLU A 37 -8.17 19.89 12.09
CA GLU A 37 -8.39 19.84 13.53
C GLU A 37 -8.73 18.41 13.95
N ILE A 38 -7.67 17.61 14.20
CA ILE A 38 -7.76 16.30 14.84
C ILE A 38 -7.09 16.32 16.22
N LYS A 39 -7.65 15.57 17.17
CA LYS A 39 -7.21 15.50 18.57
C LYS A 39 -7.07 14.05 19.00
N SER A 40 -6.27 13.85 20.04
CA SER A 40 -6.04 12.58 20.71
C SER A 40 -5.86 12.84 22.19
N SER A 41 -6.52 12.07 23.03
CA SER A 41 -6.27 12.05 24.49
C SER A 41 -4.88 11.51 24.84
N GLN A 42 -4.25 10.74 23.95
CA GLN A 42 -2.91 10.17 24.14
C GLN A 42 -1.80 11.17 23.77
N ILE A 43 -0.89 11.41 24.71
CA ILE A 43 0.25 12.31 24.51
C ILE A 43 1.19 11.78 23.42
N GLY A 44 1.50 12.64 22.45
CA GLY A 44 2.47 12.33 21.39
C GLY A 44 1.96 11.38 20.31
N LEU A 45 0.67 11.02 20.31
CA LEU A 45 0.09 10.15 19.28
C LEU A 45 0.09 10.82 17.91
N LEU A 46 -0.38 12.07 17.80
CA LEU A 46 -0.51 12.75 16.50
C LEU A 46 0.84 12.92 15.75
N PRO A 47 1.95 13.32 16.40
CA PRO A 47 3.26 13.29 15.75
C PRO A 47 3.69 11.90 15.27
N LYS A 48 3.43 10.84 16.06
CA LYS A 48 3.74 9.46 15.67
C LYS A 48 2.89 9.02 14.47
N LEU A 49 1.60 9.34 14.49
CA LEU A 49 0.65 9.05 13.42
C LEU A 49 1.11 9.68 12.10
N ARG A 50 1.46 10.97 12.10
CA ARG A 50 1.99 11.67 10.91
C ARG A 50 3.24 11.00 10.35
N LYS A 51 4.17 10.60 11.23
CA LYS A 51 5.38 9.87 10.82
C LYS A 51 5.06 8.53 10.16
N ARG A 52 4.12 7.76 10.73
CA ARG A 52 3.70 6.46 10.16
C ARG A 52 2.91 6.61 8.87
N ALA A 53 2.04 7.63 8.78
CA ALA A 53 1.31 7.95 7.57
C ALA A 53 2.25 8.38 6.43
N LEU A 54 3.32 9.11 6.73
CA LEU A 54 4.37 9.45 5.76
C LEU A 54 5.11 8.20 5.27
N ASP A 55 5.56 7.33 6.18
CA ASP A 55 6.21 6.04 5.85
C ASP A 55 5.30 5.17 4.97
N LEU A 56 4.00 5.09 5.27
CA LEU A 56 3.02 4.43 4.41
C LEU A 56 3.01 5.03 2.99
N GLY A 57 3.06 6.36 2.85
CA GLY A 57 3.15 7.02 1.55
C GLY A 57 4.39 6.63 0.75
N GLU A 58 5.54 6.47 1.41
CA GLU A 58 6.76 5.97 0.78
C GLU A 58 6.62 4.51 0.34
N LYS A 59 5.99 3.66 1.17
CA LYS A 59 5.70 2.26 0.80
C LYS A 59 4.73 2.17 -0.36
N LEU A 60 3.70 3.03 -0.41
CA LEU A 60 2.77 3.13 -1.54
C LEU A 60 3.49 3.53 -2.83
N ARG A 61 4.43 4.48 -2.76
CA ARG A 61 5.25 4.85 -3.91
C ARG A 61 6.08 3.68 -4.43
N SER A 62 6.69 2.90 -3.53
CA SER A 62 7.46 1.71 -3.88
C SER A 62 6.57 0.60 -4.46
N TYR A 63 5.40 0.38 -3.85
CA TYR A 63 4.40 -0.58 -4.29
C TYR A 63 3.94 -0.33 -5.73
N ALA A 64 3.56 0.91 -6.03
CA ALA A 64 3.12 1.35 -7.36
C ALA A 64 4.27 1.59 -8.36
N GLY A 65 5.52 1.36 -7.94
CA GLY A 65 6.71 1.62 -8.73
C GLY A 65 6.85 0.70 -9.94
N ASP A 66 7.41 1.23 -11.02
CA ASP A 66 7.83 0.44 -12.17
C ASP A 66 8.98 -0.50 -11.77
N ARG A 67 8.92 -1.74 -12.23
CA ARG A 67 9.88 -2.80 -11.93
C ARG A 67 10.69 -3.25 -13.15
N ARG A 68 10.51 -2.60 -14.31
CA ARG A 68 11.28 -2.89 -15.55
C ARG A 68 12.79 -2.69 -15.39
N TRP A 69 13.24 -1.95 -14.36
CA TRP A 69 14.66 -1.80 -14.05
C TRP A 69 15.30 -3.09 -13.51
N ILE A 70 14.51 -4.06 -13.02
CA ILE A 70 15.01 -5.36 -12.55
C ILE A 70 15.07 -6.31 -13.77
N PRO A 71 16.26 -6.81 -14.16
CA PRO A 71 16.42 -7.56 -15.41
C PRO A 71 15.78 -8.94 -15.39
N HIS A 72 15.63 -9.56 -14.23
CA HIS A 72 15.11 -10.93 -14.09
C HIS A 72 13.63 -10.92 -13.70
N PRO A 73 12.72 -11.50 -14.51
CA PRO A 73 11.28 -11.48 -14.22
C PRO A 73 10.91 -12.11 -12.87
N ARG A 74 11.60 -13.18 -12.47
CA ARG A 74 11.42 -13.79 -11.15
C ARG A 74 11.68 -12.80 -10.00
N GLU A 75 12.72 -11.99 -10.13
CA GLU A 75 13.08 -10.98 -9.14
C GLU A 75 12.12 -9.78 -9.18
N GLN A 76 11.55 -9.45 -10.34
CA GLN A 76 10.44 -8.50 -10.42
C GLN A 76 9.23 -8.96 -9.60
N ILE A 77 8.84 -10.24 -9.73
CA ILE A 77 7.71 -10.81 -8.98
C ILE A 77 7.99 -10.80 -7.48
N LYS A 78 9.17 -11.27 -7.05
CA LYS A 78 9.57 -11.25 -5.64
C LYS A 78 9.60 -9.84 -5.07
N ASN A 79 10.13 -8.88 -5.83
CA ASN A 79 10.14 -7.47 -5.43
C ASN A 79 8.71 -6.90 -5.29
N ALA A 80 7.79 -7.27 -6.19
CA ALA A 80 6.39 -6.88 -6.09
C ALA A 80 5.71 -7.46 -4.84
N LEU A 81 5.91 -8.74 -4.55
CA LEU A 81 5.41 -9.39 -3.33
C LEU A 81 5.99 -8.74 -2.05
N SER A 82 7.28 -8.43 -2.05
CA SER A 82 7.91 -7.70 -0.94
C SER A 82 7.30 -6.31 -0.76
N GLY A 83 6.98 -5.61 -1.85
CA GLY A 83 6.27 -4.33 -1.82
C GLY A 83 4.87 -4.44 -1.17
N SER A 84 4.09 -5.47 -1.53
CA SER A 84 2.79 -5.75 -0.91
C SER A 84 2.91 -5.98 0.60
N LEU A 85 3.89 -6.77 1.02
CA LEU A 85 4.16 -7.05 2.44
C LEU A 85 4.49 -5.75 3.21
N GLN A 86 5.41 -4.95 2.69
CA GLN A 86 5.81 -3.69 3.33
C GLN A 86 4.64 -2.70 3.48
N VAL A 87 3.74 -2.63 2.48
CA VAL A 87 2.55 -1.79 2.56
C VAL A 87 1.59 -2.28 3.64
N ARG A 88 1.35 -3.60 3.76
CA ARG A 88 0.52 -4.14 4.84
C ARG A 88 1.09 -3.84 6.22
N GLU A 89 2.38 -4.08 6.41
CA GLU A 89 3.03 -3.76 7.69
C GLU A 89 2.95 -2.27 8.03
N ALA A 90 3.04 -1.39 7.02
CA ALA A 90 2.87 0.04 7.23
C ALA A 90 1.41 0.40 7.54
N LEU A 91 0.44 -0.24 6.88
CA LEU A 91 -0.99 -0.08 7.15
C LEU A 91 -1.32 -0.45 8.60
N ASP A 92 -0.85 -1.61 9.07
CA ASP A 92 -1.11 -2.07 10.45
C ASP A 92 -0.57 -1.08 11.49
N LYS A 93 0.66 -0.59 11.28
CA LYS A 93 1.28 0.42 12.16
C LYS A 93 0.54 1.75 12.18
N VAL A 94 -0.12 2.12 11.08
CA VAL A 94 -0.98 3.32 11.07
C VAL A 94 -2.32 3.01 11.73
N ALA A 95 -2.92 1.84 11.49
CA ALA A 95 -4.19 1.41 12.07
C ALA A 95 -4.16 1.45 13.61
N GLU A 96 -3.07 0.97 14.20
CA GLU A 96 -2.83 1.03 15.66
C GLU A 96 -2.94 2.45 16.23
N LEU A 97 -2.52 3.46 15.46
CA LEU A 97 -2.51 4.85 15.90
C LEU A 97 -3.81 5.59 15.56
N VAL A 98 -4.45 5.25 14.45
CA VAL A 98 -5.72 5.87 14.02
C VAL A 98 -6.79 5.71 15.11
N GLN A 99 -6.83 4.57 15.80
CA GLN A 99 -7.79 4.31 16.88
C GLN A 99 -7.70 5.32 18.05
N GLY A 100 -6.54 5.96 18.25
CA GLY A 100 -6.37 6.97 19.29
C GLY A 100 -6.71 8.40 18.85
N VAL A 101 -7.14 8.61 17.60
CA VAL A 101 -7.70 9.89 17.15
C VAL A 101 -9.17 9.96 17.56
N ASP A 102 -9.48 10.76 18.57
CA ASP A 102 -10.74 10.72 19.30
C ASP A 102 -11.50 12.06 19.37
N GLY A 103 -11.00 13.10 18.69
CA GLY A 103 -11.68 14.39 18.69
C GLY A 103 -11.22 15.36 17.61
N GLY A 104 -11.82 16.55 17.62
CA GLY A 104 -11.61 17.59 16.62
C GLY A 104 -12.64 17.56 15.49
N ASN A 105 -12.80 18.67 14.78
CA ASN A 105 -13.88 18.89 13.82
C ASN A 105 -13.77 17.95 12.61
N GLU A 106 -12.56 17.60 12.20
CA GLU A 106 -12.30 16.70 11.08
C GLU A 106 -12.05 15.24 11.50
N CYS A 107 -12.27 14.89 12.77
CA CYS A 107 -12.06 13.52 13.27
C CYS A 107 -12.81 12.47 12.43
N ALA A 108 -14.10 12.70 12.18
CA ALA A 108 -14.92 11.78 11.37
C ALA A 108 -14.41 11.68 9.92
N ALA A 109 -14.00 12.81 9.32
CA ALA A 109 -13.45 12.84 7.97
C ALA A 109 -12.11 12.08 7.89
N PHE A 110 -11.26 12.21 8.92
CA PHE A 110 -10.00 11.49 9.00
C PHE A 110 -10.21 9.96 9.06
N HIS A 111 -11.10 9.49 9.93
CA HIS A 111 -11.44 8.06 10.02
C HIS A 111 -12.05 7.53 8.72
N SER A 112 -12.99 8.26 8.13
CA SER A 112 -13.59 7.86 6.85
C SER A 112 -12.55 7.81 5.72
N GLY A 113 -11.62 8.77 5.69
CA GLY A 113 -10.51 8.79 4.73
C GLY A 113 -9.57 7.61 4.92
N TRP A 114 -9.29 7.25 6.18
CA TRP A 114 -8.45 6.11 6.53
C TRP A 114 -9.06 4.80 6.07
N ASP A 115 -10.33 4.59 6.39
CA ASP A 115 -11.05 3.39 6.00
C ASP A 115 -11.16 3.25 4.48
N ALA A 116 -11.34 4.37 3.76
CA ALA A 116 -11.37 4.37 2.30
C ALA A 116 -10.01 3.96 1.70
N LEU A 117 -8.90 4.49 2.22
CA LEU A 117 -7.55 4.09 1.81
C LEU A 117 -7.31 2.62 2.10
N ARG A 118 -7.61 2.16 3.31
CA ARG A 118 -7.40 0.77 3.73
C ARG A 118 -8.17 -0.21 2.84
N ARG A 119 -9.47 0.04 2.63
CA ARG A 119 -10.30 -0.80 1.74
C ARG A 119 -9.77 -0.87 0.32
N THR A 120 -9.32 0.27 -0.22
CA THR A 120 -8.77 0.33 -1.59
C THR A 120 -7.50 -0.52 -1.70
N LEU A 121 -6.62 -0.46 -0.69
CA LEU A 121 -5.39 -1.27 -0.67
C LEU A 121 -5.66 -2.75 -0.48
N GLU A 122 -6.52 -3.12 0.47
CA GLU A 122 -6.89 -4.51 0.72
C GLU A 122 -7.54 -5.16 -0.53
N ALA A 123 -8.37 -4.41 -1.26
CA ALA A 123 -9.02 -4.86 -2.48
C ALA A 123 -8.05 -5.11 -3.65
N ASP A 124 -6.92 -4.40 -3.71
CA ASP A 124 -5.90 -4.59 -4.76
C ASP A 124 -4.82 -5.61 -4.37
N ILE A 125 -4.34 -5.57 -3.11
CA ILE A 125 -3.22 -6.40 -2.66
C ILE A 125 -3.54 -7.90 -2.78
N ALA A 126 -4.68 -8.35 -2.27
CA ALA A 126 -4.96 -9.79 -2.21
C ALA A 126 -5.07 -10.44 -3.60
N PRO A 127 -5.85 -9.91 -4.57
CA PRO A 127 -5.90 -10.45 -5.93
C PRO A 127 -4.54 -10.41 -6.64
N ARG A 128 -3.79 -9.31 -6.47
CA ARG A 128 -2.47 -9.13 -7.08
C ARG A 128 -1.48 -10.17 -6.57
N GLU A 129 -1.41 -10.38 -5.27
CA GLU A 129 -0.53 -11.40 -4.69
C GLU A 129 -0.89 -12.80 -5.16
N ALA A 130 -2.18 -13.15 -5.16
CA ALA A 130 -2.62 -14.45 -5.67
C ALA A 130 -2.23 -14.65 -7.15
N ARG A 131 -2.19 -13.59 -7.96
CA ARG A 131 -1.68 -13.65 -9.34
C ARG A 131 -0.16 -13.86 -9.37
N LEU A 132 0.59 -13.12 -8.56
CA LEU A 132 2.06 -13.20 -8.50
C LEU A 132 2.55 -14.56 -7.98
N VAL A 133 1.90 -15.11 -6.95
CA VAL A 133 2.18 -16.46 -6.42
C VAL A 133 1.93 -17.52 -7.50
N ARG A 134 0.79 -17.47 -8.19
CA ARG A 134 0.49 -18.39 -9.30
C ARG A 134 1.54 -18.35 -10.41
N LEU A 135 2.08 -17.17 -10.73
CA LEU A 135 3.17 -17.05 -11.71
C LEU A 135 4.45 -17.73 -11.23
N LEU A 136 4.78 -17.61 -9.94
CA LEU A 136 5.93 -18.33 -9.37
C LEU A 136 5.71 -19.84 -9.36
N ASP A 137 4.51 -20.30 -8.99
CA ASP A 137 4.18 -21.73 -8.89
C ASP A 137 4.12 -22.41 -10.26
N ALA A 138 3.63 -21.72 -11.30
CA ALA A 138 3.63 -22.22 -12.67
C ALA A 138 5.05 -22.53 -13.17
N GLN A 139 6.08 -21.84 -12.63
CA GLN A 139 7.47 -22.16 -12.95
C GLN A 139 7.90 -23.54 -12.42
N TYR A 140 7.31 -24.01 -11.32
CA TYR A 140 7.67 -25.27 -10.65
C TYR A 140 6.84 -26.47 -11.11
N GLN A 141 5.59 -26.27 -11.54
CA GLN A 141 4.70 -27.38 -11.95
C GLN A 141 5.01 -27.96 -13.33
N GLU A 142 5.77 -27.25 -14.17
CA GLU A 142 6.20 -27.74 -15.49
C GLU A 142 7.60 -28.40 -15.46
N GLU A 143 8.22 -28.52 -14.28
CA GLU A 143 9.51 -29.21 -14.07
C GLU A 143 9.35 -30.69 -13.65
N VAL A 144 8.11 -31.22 -13.59
CA VAL A 144 7.79 -32.63 -13.24
C VAL A 144 7.20 -33.39 -14.43
#